data_AF-A0A559QMW4-F1
#
_entry.id   AF-A0A559QMW4-F1
#
_cell.length_a   1.000
_cell.length_b   1.000
_cell.length_c   1.000
_cell.angle_alpha   90.00
_cell.angle_beta   90.00
_cell.angle_gamma   90.00
#
_symmetry.space_group_name_H-M   'P 1'
#
loop_
_entity.id
_entity.type
_entity.pdbx_description
1 polymer ?
#
loop_
_entity_poly.entity_id
_entity_poly.type
_entity_poly.pdbx_seq_one_letter_code
_entity_poly.pdbx_strand_id
1 'polypeptide(L)'
;MNQASLKGVLGLILWLFVAGDGQAWSARGHAAISLSVYRQLPENAASRYLEYAEKVKSISHVRLVNSYKFCKKNIAVCDLAVWPDRIRELPLERLFKSLKVRVPEQLVAYRNSSTAPWHYENAYYSPAEQTFISHCKFAEKGDLSDVIPRLQAVLESDASESQQALVLAFWVHLVSDAHQPLHTLTKIDRACHHDFGGNKSCVAPEVGRCKLNLHQLWDSGGDIFFSELRPLEVHDASVAVGIQSIRQEIKTMAPAVYLKHGHYNSPSYREYVQLTSNKQARLAATRIAQYLARLWSS
;
A
#
# COMPACT_ATOMS: atom_id res chain seq x y z
N MET A 1 5.98 -45.51 50.49
CA MET A 1 5.77 -44.06 50.57
C MET A 1 6.05 -43.47 49.19
N ASN A 2 5.02 -42.89 48.57
CA ASN A 2 5.03 -42.31 47.23
C ASN A 2 5.87 -41.02 47.20
N GLN A 3 6.79 -40.91 46.22
CA GLN A 3 7.10 -39.63 45.59
C GLN A 3 7.20 -39.84 44.08
N ALA A 4 6.20 -39.31 43.39
CA ALA A 4 6.19 -39.09 41.95
C ALA A 4 6.66 -37.66 41.65
N SER A 5 6.88 -37.40 40.36
CA SER A 5 7.26 -36.12 39.72
C SER A 5 8.79 -35.93 39.60
N LEU A 6 9.34 -35.49 38.48
CA LEU A 6 8.81 -34.58 37.47
C LEU A 6 9.44 -34.94 36.11
N LYS A 7 8.64 -35.34 35.11
CA LYS A 7 9.10 -35.41 33.72
C LYS A 7 9.25 -33.98 33.20
N GLY A 8 10.46 -33.63 32.76
CA GLY A 8 10.77 -32.33 32.19
C GLY A 8 9.94 -32.06 30.93
N VAL A 9 9.11 -31.03 30.99
CA VAL A 9 8.52 -30.41 29.80
C VAL A 9 9.48 -29.30 29.40
N LEU A 10 10.26 -29.52 28.34
CA LEU A 10 10.92 -28.44 27.62
C LEU A 10 9.83 -27.57 26.99
N GLY A 11 9.47 -26.49 27.67
CA GLY A 11 8.67 -25.42 27.07
C GLY A 11 9.50 -24.71 26.01
N LEU A 12 9.20 -24.99 24.75
CA LEU A 12 9.65 -24.16 23.62
C LEU A 12 8.98 -22.79 23.79
N ILE A 13 9.71 -21.82 24.35
CA ILE A 13 9.27 -20.43 24.37
C ILE A 13 9.39 -19.91 22.94
N LEU A 14 8.30 -20.07 22.18
CA LEU A 14 8.12 -19.45 20.89
C LEU A 14 7.99 -17.94 21.13
N TRP A 15 9.09 -17.21 20.92
CA TRP A 15 9.03 -15.75 20.85
C TRP A 15 8.20 -15.39 19.62
N LEU A 16 6.90 -15.14 19.84
CA LEU A 16 6.05 -14.43 18.91
C LEU A 16 6.59 -13.01 18.81
N PHE A 17 7.53 -12.80 17.90
CA PHE A 17 7.74 -11.47 17.34
C PHE A 17 6.42 -11.07 16.69
N VAL A 18 5.68 -10.18 17.34
CA VAL A 18 4.66 -9.38 16.65
C VAL A 18 5.46 -8.49 15.70
N ALA A 19 5.69 -9.00 14.49
CA ALA A 19 6.10 -8.17 13.38
C ALA A 19 5.04 -7.06 13.29
N GLY A 20 5.45 -5.81 13.53
CA GLY A 20 4.60 -4.69 13.23
C GLY A 20 4.28 -4.80 11.75
N ASP A 21 3.02 -5.08 11.43
CA ASP A 21 2.52 -5.10 10.06
C ASP A 21 2.79 -3.71 9.47
N GLY A 22 3.91 -3.55 8.77
CA GLY A 22 4.12 -2.40 7.87
C GLY A 22 3.10 -2.56 6.76
N GLN A 23 2.06 -1.73 6.79
CA GLN A 23 0.86 -1.82 5.96
C GLN A 23 0.73 -0.50 5.24
N ALA A 24 1.34 -0.40 4.05
CA ALA A 24 0.81 0.33 2.90
C ALA A 24 0.19 1.71 3.26
N TRP A 25 -0.89 2.16 2.63
CA TRP A 25 -1.84 2.85 3.50
C TRP A 25 -2.38 1.81 4.48
N SER A 26 -2.76 2.21 5.70
CA SER A 26 -3.45 1.27 6.59
C SER A 26 -4.64 0.63 5.86
N ALA A 27 -5.06 -0.57 6.25
CA ALA A 27 -6.22 -1.23 5.62
C ALA A 27 -7.47 -0.32 5.53
N ARG A 28 -7.65 0.61 6.48
CA ARG A 28 -8.69 1.66 6.42
C ARG A 28 -8.48 2.65 5.27
N GLY A 29 -7.25 3.10 5.05
CA GLY A 29 -6.88 3.99 3.95
C GLY A 29 -7.15 3.36 2.60
N HIS A 30 -6.67 2.14 2.34
CA HIS A 30 -6.98 1.44 1.08
C HIS A 30 -8.46 1.19 0.87
N ALA A 31 -9.19 0.78 1.91
CA ALA A 31 -10.63 0.61 1.83
C ALA A 31 -11.33 1.92 1.45
N ALA A 32 -10.92 3.04 2.05
CA ALA A 32 -11.48 4.36 1.77
C ALA A 32 -11.14 4.85 0.34
N ILE A 33 -9.92 4.61 -0.15
CA ILE A 33 -9.50 4.92 -1.52
C ILE A 33 -10.30 4.08 -2.52
N SER A 34 -10.36 2.76 -2.34
CA SER A 34 -11.10 1.86 -3.24
C SER A 34 -12.58 2.21 -3.32
N LEU A 35 -13.22 2.52 -2.19
CA LEU A 35 -14.60 2.97 -2.19
C LEU A 35 -14.78 4.30 -2.94
N SER A 36 -13.84 5.24 -2.75
CA SER A 36 -13.86 6.51 -3.46
C SER A 36 -13.66 6.34 -4.97
N VAL A 37 -12.82 5.39 -5.41
CA VAL A 37 -12.67 5.00 -6.82
C VAL A 37 -14.03 4.54 -7.36
N TYR A 38 -14.63 3.53 -6.73
CA TYR A 38 -15.91 2.97 -7.14
C TYR A 38 -17.01 4.02 -7.29
N ARG A 39 -17.08 5.00 -6.38
CA ARG A 39 -18.08 6.08 -6.40
C ARG A 39 -17.86 7.12 -7.50
N GLN A 40 -16.65 7.20 -8.06
CA GLN A 40 -16.32 8.14 -9.15
C GLN A 40 -16.53 7.53 -10.54
N LEU A 41 -16.70 6.20 -10.64
CA LEU A 41 -16.86 5.53 -11.92
C LEU A 41 -18.27 5.74 -12.52
N PRO A 42 -18.39 5.85 -13.85
CA PRO A 42 -19.67 5.71 -14.54
C PRO A 42 -20.32 4.36 -14.25
N GLU A 43 -21.64 4.26 -14.40
CA GLU A 43 -22.43 3.07 -13.98
C GLU A 43 -21.86 1.74 -14.52
N ASN A 44 -21.56 1.66 -15.81
CA ASN A 44 -21.02 0.45 -16.44
C ASN A 44 -19.65 0.06 -15.85
N ALA A 45 -18.77 1.04 -15.65
CA ALA A 45 -17.45 0.86 -15.08
C ALA A 45 -17.54 0.49 -13.59
N ALA A 46 -18.47 1.09 -12.84
CA ALA A 46 -18.73 0.76 -11.45
C ALA A 46 -19.21 -0.70 -11.32
N SER A 47 -20.14 -1.15 -12.16
CA SER A 47 -20.60 -2.54 -12.20
C SER A 47 -19.46 -3.52 -12.45
N ARG A 48 -18.58 -3.25 -13.42
CA ARG A 48 -17.39 -4.08 -13.67
C ARG A 48 -16.43 -4.09 -12.48
N TYR A 49 -16.18 -2.94 -11.86
CA TYR A 49 -15.33 -2.84 -10.66
C TYR A 49 -15.88 -3.70 -9.52
N LEU A 50 -17.19 -3.64 -9.27
CA LEU A 50 -17.86 -4.44 -8.25
C LEU A 50 -17.77 -5.94 -8.56
N GLU A 51 -17.95 -6.34 -9.83
CA GLU A 51 -17.83 -7.73 -10.25
C GLU A 51 -16.42 -8.29 -9.97
N TYR A 52 -15.38 -7.53 -10.33
CA TYR A 52 -13.99 -7.93 -10.08
C TYR A 52 -13.68 -7.98 -8.57
N ALA A 53 -14.22 -7.03 -7.80
CA ALA A 53 -14.13 -7.04 -6.35
C ALA A 53 -14.77 -8.28 -5.72
N GLU A 54 -15.95 -8.71 -6.19
CA GLU A 54 -16.59 -9.95 -5.72
C GLU A 54 -15.80 -11.21 -6.14
N LYS A 55 -15.21 -11.24 -7.35
CA LYS A 55 -14.31 -12.35 -7.75
C LYS A 55 -13.11 -12.46 -6.80
N VAL A 56 -12.43 -11.36 -6.47
CA VAL A 56 -11.30 -11.36 -5.52
C VAL A 56 -11.75 -11.74 -4.11
N LYS A 57 -12.90 -11.24 -3.65
CA LYS A 57 -13.46 -11.61 -2.35
C LYS A 57 -13.79 -13.10 -2.25
N SER A 58 -14.21 -13.75 -3.34
CA SER A 58 -14.54 -15.18 -3.36
C SER A 58 -13.36 -16.12 -3.06
N ILE A 59 -12.13 -15.67 -3.35
CA ILE A 59 -10.88 -16.39 -3.05
C ILE A 59 -10.17 -15.85 -1.80
N SER A 60 -10.67 -14.75 -1.23
CA SER A 60 -10.13 -14.19 0.00
C SER A 60 -10.64 -14.97 1.19
N HIS A 61 -9.79 -15.82 1.76
CA HIS A 61 -10.07 -16.45 3.06
C HIS A 61 -9.99 -15.47 4.23
N VAL A 62 -9.60 -14.21 3.98
CA VAL A 62 -9.44 -13.17 4.99
C VAL A 62 -10.66 -12.25 4.96
N ARG A 63 -11.41 -12.17 6.08
CA ARG A 63 -12.57 -11.27 6.26
C ARG A 63 -12.06 -9.89 6.70
N LEU A 64 -11.90 -8.95 5.77
CA LEU A 64 -10.99 -7.81 5.94
C LEU A 64 -11.62 -6.46 6.31
N VAL A 65 -12.88 -6.17 5.95
CA VAL A 65 -13.43 -4.82 6.20
C VAL A 65 -14.72 -4.79 7.04
N ASN A 66 -15.13 -5.90 7.67
CA ASN A 66 -16.39 -5.98 8.42
C ASN A 66 -16.50 -4.99 9.61
N SER A 67 -15.40 -4.36 10.02
CA SER A 67 -15.38 -3.37 11.11
C SER A 67 -15.56 -1.90 10.68
N TYR A 68 -15.45 -1.55 9.39
CA TYR A 68 -15.49 -0.13 8.98
C TYR A 68 -16.90 0.26 8.56
N LYS A 69 -17.53 1.17 9.33
CA LYS A 69 -18.93 1.57 9.13
C LYS A 69 -19.23 2.04 7.70
N PHE A 70 -18.28 2.73 7.06
CA PHE A 70 -18.42 3.24 5.71
C PHE A 70 -18.39 2.14 4.61
N CYS A 71 -17.83 0.97 4.90
CA CYS A 71 -17.77 -0.15 3.95
C CYS A 71 -18.96 -1.09 4.03
N LYS A 72 -19.88 -0.92 5.00
CA LYS A 72 -20.94 -1.89 5.30
C LYS A 72 -21.81 -2.28 4.09
N LYS A 73 -22.01 -1.37 3.13
CA LYS A 73 -22.79 -1.62 1.90
C LYS A 73 -21.94 -2.03 0.68
N ASN A 74 -20.62 -1.96 0.77
CA ASN A 74 -19.69 -2.15 -0.34
C ASN A 74 -18.45 -2.94 0.13
N ILE A 75 -18.66 -4.04 0.86
CA ILE A 75 -17.58 -4.79 1.52
C ILE A 75 -16.56 -5.28 0.49
N ALA A 76 -17.01 -5.88 -0.62
CA ALA A 76 -16.11 -6.38 -1.67
C ALA A 76 -15.25 -5.27 -2.26
N VAL A 77 -15.87 -4.12 -2.58
CA VAL A 77 -15.18 -2.93 -3.10
C VAL A 77 -14.08 -2.49 -2.13
N CYS A 78 -14.38 -2.40 -0.83
CA CYS A 78 -13.36 -2.05 0.15
C CYS A 78 -12.27 -3.13 0.29
N ASP A 79 -12.65 -4.41 0.30
CA ASP A 79 -11.72 -5.55 0.44
C ASP A 79 -10.75 -5.61 -0.76
N LEU A 80 -11.18 -5.21 -1.97
CA LEU A 80 -10.39 -5.29 -3.21
C LEU A 80 -8.98 -4.69 -3.04
N ALA A 81 -8.89 -3.48 -2.48
CA ALA A 81 -7.60 -2.81 -2.29
C ALA A 81 -6.94 -3.15 -0.95
N VAL A 82 -7.59 -3.88 -0.04
CA VAL A 82 -6.97 -4.34 1.21
C VAL A 82 -6.34 -5.72 1.04
N TRP A 83 -6.91 -6.53 0.14
CA TRP A 83 -6.49 -7.90 -0.12
C TRP A 83 -4.99 -8.05 -0.42
N PRO A 84 -4.35 -7.24 -1.30
CA PRO A 84 -2.93 -7.40 -1.64
C PRO A 84 -1.99 -7.43 -0.44
N ASP A 85 -2.20 -6.57 0.55
CA ASP A 85 -1.36 -6.53 1.75
C ASP A 85 -1.40 -7.82 2.59
N ARG A 86 -2.50 -8.56 2.48
CA ARG A 86 -2.80 -9.72 3.33
C ARG A 86 -2.31 -11.02 2.74
N ILE A 87 -2.05 -11.02 1.42
CA ILE A 87 -1.59 -12.19 0.69
C ILE A 87 -0.17 -12.04 0.17
N ARG A 88 0.51 -10.92 0.49
CA ARG A 88 1.77 -10.51 -0.14
C ARG A 88 2.94 -11.46 0.01
N GLU A 89 2.87 -12.36 1.00
CA GLU A 89 3.89 -13.39 1.26
C GLU A 89 3.75 -14.61 0.35
N LEU A 90 2.61 -14.79 -0.32
CA LEU A 90 2.39 -15.92 -1.21
C LEU A 90 3.05 -15.68 -2.56
N PRO A 91 3.66 -16.72 -3.17
CA PRO A 91 4.14 -16.63 -4.54
C PRO A 91 3.03 -16.26 -5.53
N LEU A 92 3.32 -15.39 -6.49
CA LEU A 92 2.34 -14.90 -7.46
C LEU A 92 1.59 -16.02 -8.20
N GLU A 93 2.30 -17.10 -8.57
CA GLU A 93 1.69 -18.25 -9.24
C GLU A 93 0.60 -18.93 -8.38
N ARG A 94 0.76 -18.98 -7.05
CA ARG A 94 -0.28 -19.53 -6.16
C ARG A 94 -1.53 -18.67 -6.14
N LEU A 95 -1.37 -17.35 -6.23
CA LEU A 95 -2.49 -16.41 -6.26
C LEU A 95 -3.31 -16.59 -7.54
N PHE A 96 -2.68 -16.65 -8.71
CA PHE A 96 -3.39 -16.88 -9.98
C PHE A 96 -4.03 -18.27 -10.05
N LYS A 97 -3.36 -19.29 -9.49
CA LYS A 97 -3.89 -20.66 -9.43
C LYS A 97 -5.17 -20.78 -8.60
N SER A 98 -5.42 -19.90 -7.62
CA SER A 98 -6.66 -19.94 -6.81
C SER A 98 -7.91 -19.66 -7.65
N LEU A 99 -7.78 -18.88 -8.72
CA LEU A 99 -8.81 -18.66 -9.74
C LEU A 99 -8.65 -19.57 -10.96
N LYS A 100 -7.81 -20.60 -10.88
CA LYS A 100 -7.54 -21.56 -11.98
C LYS A 100 -7.05 -20.88 -13.26
N VAL A 101 -6.35 -19.75 -13.14
CA VAL A 101 -5.75 -19.03 -14.26
C VAL A 101 -4.23 -19.04 -14.16
N ARG A 102 -3.55 -18.82 -15.29
CA ARG A 102 -2.09 -18.67 -15.36
C ARG A 102 -1.67 -17.23 -15.05
N VAL A 103 -0.43 -17.05 -14.61
CA VAL A 103 0.19 -15.73 -14.51
C VAL A 103 0.27 -15.11 -15.92
N PRO A 104 -0.20 -13.86 -16.13
CA PRO A 104 -0.07 -13.13 -17.39
C PRO A 104 1.40 -12.99 -17.83
N GLU A 105 1.64 -12.92 -19.13
CA GLU A 105 2.99 -12.84 -19.71
C GLU A 105 3.79 -11.65 -19.15
N GLN A 106 3.13 -10.50 -19.01
CA GLN A 106 3.69 -9.26 -18.49
C GLN A 106 4.25 -9.39 -17.06
N LEU A 107 3.77 -10.38 -16.30
CA LEU A 107 4.12 -10.65 -14.90
C LEU A 107 4.93 -11.94 -14.71
N VAL A 108 5.30 -12.65 -15.79
CA VAL A 108 5.96 -13.97 -15.69
C VAL A 108 7.27 -13.93 -14.91
N ALA A 109 7.99 -12.79 -14.97
CA ALA A 109 9.24 -12.59 -14.22
C ALA A 109 9.05 -12.68 -12.69
N TYR A 110 7.85 -12.42 -12.19
CA TYR A 110 7.52 -12.48 -10.76
C TYR A 110 6.83 -13.78 -10.33
N ARG A 111 6.65 -14.75 -11.24
CA ARG A 111 5.80 -15.94 -10.99
C ARG A 111 6.12 -16.69 -9.70
N ASN A 112 7.41 -16.81 -9.36
CA ASN A 112 7.92 -17.60 -8.24
C ASN A 112 8.19 -16.75 -6.99
N SER A 113 8.00 -15.44 -7.08
CA SER A 113 8.30 -14.48 -6.01
C SER A 113 7.03 -14.10 -5.27
N SER A 114 7.19 -13.72 -4.00
CA SER A 114 6.13 -13.04 -3.26
C SER A 114 5.94 -11.62 -3.80
N THR A 115 4.81 -10.98 -3.48
CA THR A 115 4.52 -9.60 -3.91
C THR A 115 4.92 -8.57 -2.85
N ALA A 116 5.50 -8.97 -1.72
CA ALA A 116 5.92 -8.03 -0.66
C ALA A 116 6.84 -6.88 -1.16
N PRO A 117 7.82 -7.12 -2.06
CA PRO A 117 8.63 -6.03 -2.62
C PRO A 117 7.87 -5.07 -3.54
N TRP A 118 6.67 -5.42 -4.00
CA TRP A 118 5.87 -4.58 -4.89
C TRP A 118 5.34 -3.33 -4.20
N HIS A 119 5.15 -3.38 -2.88
CA HIS A 119 4.48 -2.33 -2.11
C HIS A 119 5.32 -1.09 -1.89
N TYR A 120 6.61 -1.11 -2.22
CA TYR A 120 7.48 0.03 -1.99
C TYR A 120 8.53 0.18 -3.07
N GLU A 121 9.15 1.35 -3.07
CA GLU A 121 10.44 1.60 -3.67
C GLU A 121 11.21 2.61 -2.81
N ASN A 122 12.53 2.69 -2.99
CA ASN A 122 13.36 3.54 -2.15
C ASN A 122 14.05 4.64 -2.95
N ALA A 123 13.54 5.87 -2.88
CA ALA A 123 14.29 7.08 -3.16
C ALA A 123 14.96 7.56 -1.85
N TYR A 124 16.29 7.43 -1.81
CA TYR A 124 17.09 7.70 -0.62
C TYR A 124 17.32 9.19 -0.42
N TYR A 125 16.70 9.77 0.61
CA TYR A 125 16.79 11.19 0.95
C TYR A 125 17.58 11.40 2.25
N SER A 126 18.54 12.31 2.24
CA SER A 126 19.30 12.73 3.42
C SER A 126 18.72 14.02 3.99
N PRO A 127 18.07 13.99 5.18
CA PRO A 127 17.51 15.19 5.80
C PRO A 127 18.60 16.14 6.31
N ALA A 128 19.76 15.60 6.66
CA ALA A 128 20.89 16.41 7.12
C ALA A 128 21.45 17.28 5.98
N GLU A 129 21.55 16.71 4.78
CA GLU A 129 22.07 17.37 3.58
C GLU A 129 20.97 17.98 2.71
N GLN A 130 19.71 17.73 3.03
CA GLN A 130 18.53 18.16 2.28
C GLN A 130 18.58 17.75 0.80
N THR A 131 19.12 16.56 0.50
CA THR A 131 19.33 16.09 -0.88
C THR A 131 19.13 14.58 -1.01
N PHE A 132 18.93 14.10 -2.24
CA PHE A 132 18.86 12.67 -2.54
C PHE A 132 20.27 12.07 -2.69
N ILE A 133 20.48 10.89 -2.12
CA ILE A 133 21.73 10.13 -2.20
C ILE A 133 21.57 9.00 -3.23
N SER A 134 22.48 8.91 -4.21
CA SER A 134 22.45 7.89 -5.27
C SER A 134 23.67 6.97 -5.31
N HIS A 135 24.70 7.25 -4.51
CA HIS A 135 25.93 6.47 -4.49
C HIS A 135 25.80 5.15 -3.72
N CYS A 136 24.90 5.09 -2.73
CA CYS A 136 24.61 3.86 -1.98
C CYS A 136 23.90 2.84 -2.88
N LYS A 137 24.32 1.57 -2.81
CA LYS A 137 23.74 0.45 -3.57
C LYS A 137 23.12 -0.55 -2.60
N PHE A 138 21.86 -0.91 -2.87
CA PHE A 138 21.09 -1.83 -2.05
C PHE A 138 20.51 -2.93 -2.94
N ALA A 139 20.48 -4.16 -2.42
CA ALA A 139 19.87 -5.29 -3.12
C ALA A 139 18.34 -5.14 -3.18
N GLU A 140 17.73 -4.70 -2.08
CA GLU A 140 16.28 -4.53 -1.93
C GLU A 140 15.89 -3.06 -2.11
N LYS A 141 15.62 -2.68 -3.35
CA LYS A 141 15.17 -1.33 -3.71
C LYS A 141 13.64 -1.19 -3.76
N GLY A 142 12.91 -2.31 -3.76
CA GLY A 142 11.48 -2.38 -4.03
C GLY A 142 11.14 -2.31 -5.53
N ASP A 143 10.00 -2.88 -5.90
CA ASP A 143 9.59 -3.11 -7.30
C ASP A 143 8.37 -2.25 -7.71
N LEU A 144 7.88 -1.36 -6.84
CA LEU A 144 6.64 -0.57 -7.06
C LEU A 144 6.60 0.12 -8.43
N SER A 145 7.67 0.83 -8.77
CA SER A 145 7.85 1.49 -10.07
C SER A 145 7.85 0.55 -11.27
N ASP A 146 8.39 -0.66 -11.09
CA ASP A 146 8.61 -1.61 -12.17
C ASP A 146 7.35 -2.47 -12.41
N VAL A 147 6.52 -2.68 -11.37
CA VAL A 147 5.33 -3.53 -11.43
C VAL A 147 4.07 -2.79 -11.84
N ILE A 148 3.87 -1.52 -11.43
CA ILE A 148 2.64 -0.76 -11.76
C ILE A 148 2.39 -0.73 -13.29
N PRO A 149 3.37 -0.38 -14.15
CA PRO A 149 3.16 -0.38 -15.60
C PRO A 149 2.86 -1.77 -16.18
N ARG A 150 3.37 -2.84 -15.56
CA ARG A 150 3.09 -4.22 -16.01
C ARG A 150 1.67 -4.64 -15.67
N LEU A 151 1.18 -4.24 -14.50
CA LEU A 151 -0.22 -4.44 -14.12
C LEU A 151 -1.16 -3.67 -15.06
N GLN A 152 -0.82 -2.41 -15.40
CA GLN A 152 -1.55 -1.63 -16.41
C GLN A 152 -1.62 -2.35 -17.76
N ALA A 153 -0.48 -2.85 -18.24
CA ALA A 153 -0.41 -3.58 -19.50
C ALA A 153 -1.24 -4.88 -19.50
N VAL A 154 -1.47 -5.51 -18.34
CA VAL A 154 -2.42 -6.64 -18.24
C VAL A 154 -3.86 -6.15 -18.29
N LEU A 155 -4.21 -5.06 -17.61
CA LEU A 155 -5.57 -4.47 -17.65
C LEU A 155 -5.97 -4.00 -19.06
N GLU A 156 -4.99 -3.63 -19.89
CA GLU A 156 -5.18 -3.21 -21.29
C GLU A 156 -5.15 -4.38 -22.30
N SER A 157 -4.85 -5.60 -21.85
CA SER A 157 -4.73 -6.79 -22.71
C SER A 157 -6.03 -7.60 -22.80
N ASP A 158 -6.01 -8.67 -23.60
CA ASP A 158 -7.07 -9.67 -23.71
C ASP A 158 -7.05 -10.72 -22.57
N ALA A 159 -6.39 -10.39 -21.44
CA ALA A 159 -6.39 -11.24 -20.25
C ALA A 159 -7.82 -11.57 -19.80
N SER A 160 -8.04 -12.80 -19.34
CA SER A 160 -9.35 -13.24 -18.85
C SER A 160 -9.83 -12.41 -17.67
N GLU A 161 -11.15 -12.33 -17.45
CA GLU A 161 -11.73 -11.56 -16.33
C GLU A 161 -11.15 -11.93 -14.97
N SER A 162 -10.82 -13.21 -14.75
CA SER A 162 -10.21 -13.66 -13.49
C SER A 162 -8.78 -13.15 -13.33
N GLN A 163 -8.02 -13.06 -14.42
CA GLN A 163 -6.69 -12.43 -14.41
C GLN A 163 -6.82 -10.92 -14.18
N GLN A 164 -7.74 -10.26 -14.89
CA GLN A 164 -7.99 -8.82 -14.74
C GLN A 164 -8.46 -8.47 -13.33
N ALA A 165 -9.29 -9.28 -12.68
CA ALA A 165 -9.75 -9.04 -11.31
C ALA A 165 -8.59 -9.06 -10.29
N LEU A 166 -7.70 -10.06 -10.37
CA LEU A 166 -6.50 -10.12 -9.52
C LEU A 166 -5.57 -8.94 -9.76
N VAL A 167 -5.32 -8.62 -11.03
CA VAL A 167 -4.47 -7.50 -11.42
C VAL A 167 -5.07 -6.17 -10.98
N LEU A 168 -6.40 -5.99 -11.10
CA LEU A 168 -7.08 -4.78 -10.66
C LEU A 168 -6.87 -4.55 -9.16
N ALA A 169 -7.00 -5.60 -8.34
CA ALA A 169 -6.77 -5.50 -6.90
C ALA A 169 -5.35 -4.98 -6.58
N PHE A 170 -4.32 -5.61 -7.18
CA PHE A 170 -2.95 -5.15 -7.03
C PHE A 170 -2.73 -3.74 -7.59
N TRP A 171 -3.28 -3.43 -8.75
CA TRP A 171 -3.06 -2.14 -9.39
C TRP A 171 -3.67 -0.99 -8.59
N VAL A 172 -4.92 -1.14 -8.13
CA VAL A 172 -5.59 -0.15 -7.26
C VAL A 172 -4.80 0.03 -5.96
N HIS A 173 -4.36 -1.06 -5.33
CA HIS A 173 -3.58 -1.01 -4.10
C HIS A 173 -2.23 -0.30 -4.30
N LEU A 174 -1.44 -0.72 -5.29
CA LEU A 174 -0.09 -0.22 -5.50
C LEU A 174 -0.06 1.22 -6.03
N VAL A 175 -1.02 1.63 -6.86
CA VAL A 175 -1.17 3.05 -7.20
C VAL A 175 -1.51 3.86 -5.94
N SER A 176 -2.28 3.30 -5.00
CA SER A 176 -2.50 3.96 -3.69
C SER A 176 -1.21 4.07 -2.89
N ASP A 177 -0.40 3.01 -2.82
CA ASP A 177 0.92 3.00 -2.15
C ASP A 177 1.87 4.04 -2.74
N ALA A 178 1.89 4.19 -4.06
CA ALA A 178 2.71 5.20 -4.72
C ALA A 178 2.38 6.63 -4.26
N HIS A 179 1.16 6.88 -3.77
CA HIS A 179 0.76 8.17 -3.20
C HIS A 179 1.07 8.31 -1.70
N GLN A 180 1.46 7.23 -1.00
CA GLN A 180 1.96 7.29 0.38
C GLN A 180 3.45 7.68 0.33
N PRO A 181 3.86 8.86 0.83
CA PRO A 181 5.24 9.31 0.67
C PRO A 181 6.32 8.33 1.12
N LEU A 182 6.12 7.65 2.24
CA LEU A 182 7.07 6.71 2.84
C LEU A 182 7.09 5.32 2.20
N HIS A 183 6.22 5.05 1.23
CA HIS A 183 6.34 3.89 0.33
C HIS A 183 7.30 4.15 -0.84
N THR A 184 7.72 5.40 -1.04
CA THR A 184 8.65 5.76 -2.13
C THR A 184 9.89 6.50 -1.64
N LEU A 185 9.87 7.04 -0.42
CA LEU A 185 10.97 7.75 0.22
C LEU A 185 11.53 6.94 1.39
N THR A 186 12.85 6.92 1.52
CA THR A 186 13.51 6.44 2.74
C THR A 186 14.58 7.43 3.20
N LYS A 187 14.67 7.66 4.51
CA LYS A 187 15.76 8.44 5.10
C LYS A 187 17.04 7.64 5.00
N ILE A 188 18.12 8.31 4.63
CA ILE A 188 19.47 7.74 4.57
C ILE A 188 20.52 8.69 5.16
N ASP A 189 21.62 8.14 5.66
CA ASP A 189 22.82 8.90 6.05
C ASP A 189 24.00 8.66 5.07
N ARG A 190 25.11 9.40 5.26
CA ARG A 190 26.33 9.23 4.44
C ARG A 190 26.99 7.87 4.57
N ALA A 191 26.70 7.13 5.63
CA ALA A 191 27.21 5.78 5.85
C ALA A 191 26.30 4.72 5.23
N CYS A 192 25.33 5.13 4.40
CA CYS A 192 24.36 4.27 3.73
C CYS A 192 23.43 3.49 4.69
N HIS A 193 23.23 3.96 5.93
CA HIS A 193 22.18 3.43 6.80
C HIS A 193 20.86 4.10 6.43
N HIS A 194 19.82 3.29 6.20
CA HIS A 194 18.49 3.79 5.90
C HIS A 194 17.44 3.32 6.92
N ASP A 195 16.34 4.07 6.98
CA ASP A 195 15.29 3.86 7.98
C ASP A 195 14.11 3.01 7.51
N PHE A 196 14.22 2.41 6.32
CA PHE A 196 13.23 1.52 5.72
C PHE A 196 11.87 2.21 5.59
N GLY A 197 11.84 3.36 4.90
CA GLY A 197 10.63 4.15 4.72
C GLY A 197 10.03 4.66 6.03
N GLY A 198 10.84 5.05 7.01
CA GLY A 198 10.35 5.55 8.29
C GLY A 198 10.06 4.49 9.35
N ASN A 199 10.19 3.19 9.03
CA ASN A 199 9.97 2.11 10.00
C ASN A 199 10.95 2.15 11.19
N LYS A 200 12.17 2.67 10.98
CA LYS A 200 13.17 2.89 12.06
C LYS A 200 13.17 4.31 12.63
N SER A 201 12.24 5.17 12.20
CA SER A 201 12.10 6.54 12.71
C SER A 201 11.02 6.59 13.78
N CYS A 202 11.39 6.66 15.06
CA CYS A 202 10.41 6.64 16.14
C CYS A 202 9.73 8.00 16.35
N VAL A 203 8.39 8.00 16.45
CA VAL A 203 7.58 9.20 16.73
C VAL A 203 7.14 9.23 18.19
N ALA A 204 6.63 8.11 18.70
CA ALA A 204 6.20 7.97 20.09
C ALA A 204 6.99 6.85 20.77
N PRO A 205 8.07 7.16 21.52
CA PRO A 205 8.81 6.16 22.27
C PRO A 205 8.01 5.67 23.48
N GLU A 206 8.16 4.39 23.81
CA GLU A 206 7.68 3.77 25.05
C GLU A 206 8.84 2.94 25.64
N VAL A 207 8.79 2.59 26.93
CA VAL A 207 9.89 1.85 27.58
C VAL A 207 10.19 0.55 26.80
N GLY A 208 11.40 0.46 26.25
CA GLY A 208 11.89 -0.72 25.51
C GLY A 208 11.36 -0.88 24.09
N ARG A 209 10.52 0.03 23.55
CA ARG A 209 10.00 -0.07 22.17
C ARG A 209 9.55 1.27 21.59
N CYS A 210 9.39 1.32 20.28
CA CYS A 210 8.66 2.42 19.65
C CYS A 210 7.16 2.07 19.58
N LYS A 211 6.29 2.89 20.19
CA LYS A 211 4.83 2.69 20.15
C LYS A 211 4.23 3.11 18.80
N LEU A 212 4.80 4.13 18.18
CA LEU A 212 4.41 4.64 16.86
C LEU A 212 5.67 5.05 16.11
N ASN A 213 5.99 4.37 15.01
CA ASN A 213 7.04 4.81 14.10
C ASN A 213 6.46 5.77 13.03
N LEU A 214 7.35 6.38 12.25
CA LEU A 214 6.99 7.38 11.26
C LEU A 214 6.16 6.78 10.12
N HIS A 215 6.52 5.57 9.67
CA HIS A 215 5.79 4.84 8.64
C HIS A 215 4.33 4.66 9.06
N GLN A 216 4.09 4.09 10.25
CA GLN A 216 2.77 3.87 10.82
C GLN A 216 1.93 5.14 10.96
N LEU A 217 2.56 6.28 11.31
CA LEU A 217 1.87 7.57 11.36
C LEU A 217 1.37 8.00 9.97
N TRP A 218 2.17 7.80 8.93
CA TRP A 218 1.80 8.10 7.55
C TRP A 218 0.79 7.09 6.99
N ASP A 219 0.95 5.79 7.23
CA ASP A 219 -0.01 4.74 6.82
C ASP A 219 -1.41 5.00 7.38
N SER A 220 -1.51 5.48 8.63
CA SER A 220 -2.80 5.84 9.23
C SER A 220 -3.36 7.18 8.72
N GLY A 221 -2.59 7.91 7.92
CA GLY A 221 -2.87 9.27 7.47
C GLY A 221 -2.95 10.26 8.62
N GLY A 222 -2.23 10.02 9.73
CA GLY A 222 -2.43 10.77 10.97
C GLY A 222 -3.80 10.51 11.60
N ASP A 223 -4.34 9.30 11.39
CA ASP A 223 -5.63 8.83 11.88
C ASP A 223 -6.83 9.56 11.24
N ILE A 224 -6.87 9.71 9.92
CA ILE A 224 -7.99 10.41 9.23
C ILE A 224 -8.99 9.47 8.55
N PHE A 225 -8.64 8.20 8.34
CA PHE A 225 -9.45 7.26 7.55
C PHE A 225 -10.60 6.62 8.37
N PHE A 226 -11.48 7.47 8.90
CA PHE A 226 -12.67 7.05 9.66
C PHE A 226 -13.98 7.17 8.88
N SER A 227 -13.95 7.81 7.71
CA SER A 227 -15.10 8.06 6.85
C SER A 227 -14.74 7.89 5.37
N GLU A 228 -15.76 7.91 4.50
CA GLU A 228 -15.57 7.87 3.05
C GLU A 228 -14.77 9.10 2.57
N LEU A 229 -13.82 8.87 1.67
CA LEU A 229 -13.10 9.95 1.01
C LEU A 229 -13.98 10.56 -0.09
N ARG A 230 -14.19 11.87 0.01
CA ARG A 230 -14.85 12.62 -1.07
C ARG A 230 -13.90 12.76 -2.27
N PRO A 231 -14.41 12.63 -3.51
CA PRO A 231 -13.62 12.90 -4.70
C PRO A 231 -12.93 14.28 -4.63
N LEU A 232 -11.77 14.43 -5.28
CA LEU A 232 -11.30 15.76 -5.62
C LEU A 232 -12.14 16.26 -6.80
N GLU A 233 -12.71 17.45 -6.66
CA GLU A 233 -13.28 18.19 -7.78
C GLU A 233 -12.11 18.67 -8.65
N VAL A 234 -11.61 17.81 -9.52
CA VAL A 234 -10.54 18.17 -10.46
C VAL A 234 -11.19 18.50 -11.80
N HIS A 235 -11.24 19.80 -12.12
CA HIS A 235 -11.75 20.31 -13.38
C HIS A 235 -10.70 20.33 -14.51
N ASP A 236 -9.50 19.77 -14.31
CA ASP A 236 -8.40 19.89 -15.27
C ASP A 236 -7.83 18.55 -15.74
N ALA A 237 -7.60 18.47 -17.06
CA ALA A 237 -7.42 17.28 -17.88
C ALA A 237 -6.01 16.63 -17.82
N SER A 238 -5.21 16.83 -16.77
CA SER A 238 -3.80 16.40 -16.75
C SER A 238 -3.43 15.38 -15.68
N VAL A 239 -4.39 14.65 -15.12
CA VAL A 239 -4.06 13.68 -14.08
C VAL A 239 -3.64 12.33 -14.68
N ALA A 240 -2.43 12.30 -15.25
CA ALA A 240 -1.82 11.05 -15.71
C ALA A 240 -1.55 10.12 -14.50
N VAL A 241 -1.95 8.85 -14.61
CA VAL A 241 -1.60 7.79 -13.62
C VAL A 241 -0.19 7.26 -13.86
N GLY A 242 0.70 8.10 -14.39
CA GLY A 242 2.08 7.72 -14.66
C GLY A 242 2.84 7.64 -13.35
N ILE A 243 3.32 6.44 -12.99
CA ILE A 243 4.11 6.21 -11.78
C ILE A 243 5.30 7.17 -11.67
N GLN A 244 5.92 7.55 -12.79
CA GLN A 244 6.99 8.54 -12.81
C GLN A 244 6.55 9.94 -12.34
N SER A 245 5.35 10.39 -12.72
CA SER A 245 4.80 11.69 -12.27
C SER A 245 4.53 11.65 -10.77
N ILE A 246 3.88 10.57 -10.30
CA ILE A 246 3.57 10.38 -8.88
C ILE A 246 4.87 10.43 -8.06
N ARG A 247 5.90 9.69 -8.47
CA ARG A 247 7.21 9.71 -7.79
C ARG A 247 7.82 11.09 -7.76
N GLN A 248 7.78 11.82 -8.87
CA GLN A 248 8.36 13.15 -8.91
C GLN A 248 7.63 14.11 -7.97
N GLU A 249 6.29 14.05 -7.92
CA GLU A 249 5.47 14.78 -6.96
C GLU A 249 5.85 14.44 -5.51
N ILE A 250 5.95 13.15 -5.18
CA ILE A 250 6.32 12.72 -3.83
C ILE A 250 7.75 13.16 -3.46
N LYS A 251 8.71 13.09 -4.39
CA LYS A 251 10.08 13.58 -4.15
C LYS A 251 10.12 15.05 -3.76
N THR A 252 9.21 15.89 -4.26
CA THR A 252 9.13 17.30 -3.84
C THR A 252 8.72 17.45 -2.37
N MET A 253 8.07 16.44 -1.78
CA MET A 253 7.62 16.44 -0.38
C MET A 253 8.71 16.01 0.60
N ALA A 254 9.83 15.46 0.11
CA ALA A 254 10.85 14.83 0.96
C ALA A 254 11.36 15.70 2.13
N PRO A 255 11.65 17.02 1.96
CA PRO A 255 12.05 17.88 3.08
C PRO A 255 11.00 18.02 4.19
N ALA A 256 9.71 17.98 3.81
CA ALA A 256 8.60 18.13 4.74
C ALA A 256 8.16 16.78 5.35
N VAL A 257 8.37 15.66 4.64
CA VAL A 257 8.18 14.29 5.15
C VAL A 257 9.30 13.92 6.13
N TYR A 258 10.55 14.17 5.75
CA TYR A 258 11.71 13.93 6.60
C TYR A 258 12.31 15.24 7.10
N LEU A 259 11.76 15.71 8.22
CA LEU A 259 12.25 16.90 8.92
C LEU A 259 13.75 16.78 9.26
N LYS A 260 14.51 17.83 8.99
CA LYS A 260 15.97 17.91 9.26
C LYS A 260 16.36 17.52 10.69
N HIS A 261 15.53 17.90 11.67
CA HIS A 261 15.79 17.65 13.10
C HIS A 261 14.94 16.51 13.69
N GLY A 262 14.13 15.81 12.88
CA GLY A 262 13.42 14.61 13.31
C GLY A 262 12.32 14.80 14.37
N HIS A 263 11.82 16.03 14.58
CA HIS A 263 10.76 16.32 15.55
C HIS A 263 9.36 15.93 15.04
N TYR A 264 9.10 14.63 14.92
CA TYR A 264 7.85 14.11 14.35
C TYR A 264 6.66 14.04 15.32
N ASN A 265 6.87 14.31 16.60
CA ASN A 265 5.84 14.20 17.65
C ASN A 265 5.04 15.50 17.87
N SER A 266 5.25 16.54 17.06
CA SER A 266 4.54 17.81 17.24
C SER A 266 3.11 17.76 16.67
N PRO A 267 2.17 18.53 17.25
CA PRO A 267 0.83 18.71 16.67
C PRO A 267 0.86 19.23 15.23
N SER A 268 1.75 20.19 14.93
CA SER A 268 1.90 20.77 13.59
C SER A 268 2.36 19.76 12.54
N TYR A 269 3.25 18.82 12.92
CA TYR A 269 3.67 17.77 12.01
C TYR A 269 2.55 16.76 11.78
N ARG A 270 1.80 16.39 12.83
CA ARG A 270 0.62 15.54 12.67
C ARG A 270 -0.43 16.19 11.75
N GLU A 271 -0.71 17.48 11.91
CA GLU A 271 -1.61 18.22 11.02
C GLU A 271 -1.12 18.20 9.57
N TYR A 272 0.19 18.40 9.33
CA TYR A 272 0.79 18.26 8.01
C TYR A 272 0.57 16.86 7.41
N VAL A 273 0.81 15.79 8.20
CA VAL A 273 0.54 14.41 7.78
C VAL A 273 -0.92 14.23 7.40
N GLN A 274 -1.86 14.73 8.22
CA GLN A 274 -3.30 14.61 7.97
C GLN A 274 -3.74 15.31 6.68
N LEU A 275 -3.34 16.58 6.49
CA LEU A 275 -3.68 17.35 5.30
C LEU A 275 -3.08 16.74 4.03
N THR A 276 -1.81 16.34 4.09
CA THR A 276 -1.10 15.75 2.95
C THR A 276 -1.67 14.39 2.61
N SER A 277 -1.92 13.53 3.60
CA SER A 277 -2.49 12.20 3.41
C SER A 277 -3.90 12.26 2.84
N ASN A 278 -4.73 13.20 3.31
CA ASN A 278 -6.06 13.42 2.74
C ASN A 278 -5.97 13.77 1.24
N LYS A 279 -5.08 14.71 0.89
CA LYS A 279 -4.87 15.13 -0.50
C LYS A 279 -4.37 13.97 -1.36
N GLN A 280 -3.35 13.24 -0.90
CA GLN A 280 -2.73 12.13 -1.64
C GLN A 280 -3.70 10.96 -1.84
N ALA A 281 -4.45 10.57 -0.81
CA ALA A 281 -5.44 9.50 -0.91
C ALA A 281 -6.56 9.86 -1.90
N ARG A 282 -7.03 11.11 -1.91
CA ARG A 282 -8.03 11.57 -2.89
C ARG A 282 -7.46 11.65 -4.31
N LEU A 283 -6.21 12.09 -4.47
CA LEU A 283 -5.50 12.08 -5.75
C LEU A 283 -5.38 10.66 -6.30
N ALA A 284 -4.99 9.69 -5.46
CA ALA A 284 -4.94 8.28 -5.83
C ALA A 284 -6.30 7.80 -6.33
N ALA A 285 -7.38 8.04 -5.56
CA ALA A 285 -8.72 7.64 -5.93
C ALA A 285 -9.16 8.24 -7.27
N THR A 286 -8.97 9.55 -7.47
CA THR A 286 -9.35 10.25 -8.70
C THR A 286 -8.53 9.77 -9.91
N ARG A 287 -7.22 9.59 -9.76
CA ARG A 287 -6.32 9.04 -10.80
C ARG A 287 -6.78 7.66 -11.26
N ILE A 288 -6.97 6.76 -10.30
CA ILE A 288 -7.42 5.38 -10.56
C ILE A 288 -8.79 5.40 -11.25
N ALA A 289 -9.76 6.16 -10.74
CA ALA A 289 -11.10 6.23 -11.33
C ALA A 289 -11.10 6.76 -12.77
N GLN A 290 -10.36 7.84 -13.04
CA GLN A 290 -10.27 8.41 -14.40
C GLN A 290 -9.58 7.47 -15.40
N TYR A 291 -8.60 6.70 -14.95
CA TYR A 291 -7.97 5.69 -15.80
C TYR A 291 -8.94 4.55 -16.13
N LEU A 292 -9.58 3.97 -15.11
CA LEU A 292 -10.52 2.86 -15.31
C LEU A 292 -11.76 3.28 -16.11
N ALA A 293 -12.27 4.49 -15.87
CA ALA A 293 -13.39 5.04 -16.65
C ALA A 293 -13.04 5.14 -18.14
N ARG A 294 -11.83 5.57 -18.49
CA ARG A 294 -11.36 5.60 -19.89
C ARG A 294 -11.18 4.19 -20.44
N LEU A 295 -10.47 3.33 -19.72
CA LEU A 295 -10.17 1.95 -20.13
C LEU A 295 -11.42 1.12 -20.40
N TRP A 296 -12.51 1.34 -19.65
CA TRP A 296 -13.76 0.59 -19.81
C TRP A 296 -14.86 1.36 -20.55
N SER A 297 -14.54 2.53 -21.08
CA SER A 297 -15.43 3.27 -22.00
C SER A 297 -15.23 2.90 -23.47
N SER A 298 -14.06 2.34 -23.81
CA SER A 298 -13.72 1.74 -25.11
C SER A 298 -14.18 0.30 -25.20
#